data_AF-A0A4Q1REC2-F1
#
_entry.id   AF-A0A4Q1REC2-F1
#
_cell.length_a   1.000
_cell.length_b   1.000
_cell.length_c   1.000
_cell.angle_alpha   90.00
_cell.angle_beta   90.00
_cell.angle_gamma   90.00
#
_symmetry.space_group_name_H-M   'P 1'
#
loop_
_entity.id
_entity.type
_entity.pdbx_description
1 polymer ?
#
loop_
_entity_poly.entity_id
_entity_poly.type
_entity_poly.pdbx_seq_one_letter_code
_entity_poly.pdbx_strand_id
1 'polypeptide(L)'
;MLFQKSKKQRGYLVSRSLFCYIISDSELRATVEKVYGDHTDDVITAFTKAYPEKNVLELLSIDRAMREASVRVAKLFAQGSGKAYLYNFIFEFPFHHGKTAWRCADIPFFFGNTELVESCGIPEVAEKLEDEIFGALLHFARTGEPGTEILPWPAVTPEDVPTITFDRESRVRHNYDDEVSAEINKVLPPFSFADMTGEDIQH
;
A
#
# COMPACT_ATOMS: atom_id res chain seq x y z
N MET A 1 43.17 31.09 18.31
CA MET A 1 41.70 31.14 18.26
C MET A 1 41.19 29.75 17.91
N LEU A 2 40.81 28.97 18.93
CA LEU A 2 40.16 27.68 18.75
C LEU A 2 38.66 27.90 18.57
N PHE A 3 38.10 27.52 17.42
CA PHE A 3 36.66 27.43 17.23
C PHE A 3 36.18 26.04 17.64
N GLN A 4 35.51 25.97 18.79
CA GLN A 4 34.76 24.81 19.22
C GLN A 4 33.59 24.57 18.25
N LYS A 5 33.58 23.44 17.54
CA LYS A 5 32.38 22.93 16.88
C LYS A 5 31.48 22.28 17.94
N SER A 6 30.39 22.96 18.27
CA SER A 6 29.30 22.45 19.08
C SER A 6 28.69 21.19 18.40
N LYS A 7 28.93 20.01 18.99
CA LYS A 7 28.17 18.80 18.71
C LYS A 7 26.83 18.91 19.43
N LYS A 8 25.78 19.30 18.72
CA LYS A 8 24.42 19.15 19.23
C LYS A 8 23.99 17.71 19.00
N GLN A 9 24.17 16.87 20.02
CA GLN A 9 23.43 15.63 20.15
C GLN A 9 21.94 15.97 20.07
N ARG A 10 21.23 15.39 19.10
CA ARG A 10 19.77 15.32 19.14
C ARG A 10 19.39 13.85 19.27
N GLY A 11 18.54 13.63 20.25
CA GLY A 11 18.22 12.34 20.85
C GLY A 11 17.72 11.29 19.87
N TYR A 12 18.00 10.07 20.29
CA TYR A 12 17.52 8.80 19.79
C TYR A 12 15.99 8.70 19.74
N LEU A 13 15.53 7.85 18.82
CA LEU A 13 14.32 7.03 18.86
C LEU A 13 13.00 7.71 19.27
N VAL A 14 12.18 8.02 18.27
CA VAL A 14 10.73 7.90 18.40
C VAL A 14 10.27 6.90 17.35
N SER A 15 10.34 5.62 17.74
CA SER A 15 9.61 4.54 17.10
C SER A 15 8.13 4.66 17.47
N ARG A 16 7.26 4.35 16.52
CA ARG A 16 5.82 4.62 16.41
C ARG A 16 5.46 6.01 15.90
N SER A 17 4.98 6.03 14.66
CA SER A 17 3.86 6.84 14.17
C SER A 17 3.29 7.83 15.21
N LEU A 18 3.88 9.01 15.31
CA LEU A 18 3.46 10.06 16.26
C LEU A 18 2.90 11.30 15.57
N PHE A 19 2.46 11.15 14.32
CA PHE A 19 1.73 12.19 13.58
C PHE A 19 0.43 11.67 12.95
N CYS A 20 -0.11 10.58 13.51
CA CYS A 20 -1.40 10.02 13.14
C CYS A 20 -2.50 10.75 13.93
N TYR A 21 -3.54 11.20 13.22
CA TYR A 21 -4.79 11.81 13.69
C TYR A 21 -4.97 11.98 15.21
N ILE A 22 -5.16 13.23 15.67
CA ILE A 22 -5.68 13.53 17.02
C ILE A 22 -7.18 13.22 17.04
N ILE A 23 -7.56 11.97 16.84
CA ILE A 23 -8.92 11.48 17.02
C ILE A 23 -8.89 10.26 17.93
N SER A 24 -9.92 10.10 18.76
CA SER A 24 -10.03 8.92 19.62
C SER A 24 -10.44 7.68 18.82
N ASP A 25 -10.20 6.49 19.37
CA ASP A 25 -10.66 5.21 18.77
C ASP A 25 -12.18 5.22 18.50
N SER A 26 -12.97 5.89 19.35
CA SER A 26 -14.42 6.03 19.13
C SER A 26 -14.75 6.95 17.96
N GLU A 27 -14.01 8.05 17.78
CA GLU A 27 -14.19 8.96 16.64
C GLU A 27 -13.74 8.31 15.32
N LEU A 28 -12.66 7.53 15.37
CA LEU A 28 -12.19 6.72 14.26
C LEU A 28 -13.28 5.73 13.84
N ARG A 29 -13.78 4.93 14.79
CA ARG A 29 -14.82 3.94 14.52
C ARG A 29 -16.08 4.61 13.96
N ALA A 30 -16.53 5.69 14.58
CA ALA A 30 -17.71 6.45 14.12
C ALA A 30 -17.54 7.04 12.71
N THR A 31 -16.30 7.31 12.28
CA THR A 31 -16.03 7.77 10.91
C THR A 31 -16.15 6.63 9.92
N VAL A 32 -15.57 5.47 10.23
CA VAL A 32 -15.66 4.25 9.42
C VAL A 32 -17.09 3.73 9.33
N GLU A 33 -17.86 3.85 10.42
CA GLU A 33 -19.26 3.43 10.51
C GLU A 33 -20.20 4.14 9.55
N LYS A 34 -19.89 5.38 9.16
CA LYS A 34 -20.66 6.09 8.12
C LYS A 34 -20.63 5.40 6.76
N VAL A 35 -19.60 4.60 6.49
CA VAL A 35 -19.44 3.87 5.22
C VAL A 35 -19.90 2.43 5.37
N TYR A 36 -19.56 1.76 6.48
CA TYR A 36 -19.75 0.32 6.63
C TYR A 36 -20.94 -0.11 7.51
N GLY A 37 -21.58 0.83 8.21
CA GLY A 37 -22.78 0.57 9.02
C GLY A 37 -22.59 -0.59 10.00
N ASP A 38 -23.54 -1.52 10.04
CA ASP A 38 -23.54 -2.66 10.96
C ASP A 38 -22.33 -3.61 10.78
N HIS A 39 -21.63 -3.54 9.63
CA HIS A 39 -20.44 -4.36 9.34
C HIS A 39 -19.11 -3.72 9.76
N THR A 40 -19.16 -2.55 10.40
CA THR A 40 -17.95 -1.77 10.76
C THR A 40 -16.92 -2.59 11.51
N ASP A 41 -17.33 -3.33 12.54
CA ASP A 41 -16.39 -4.06 13.40
C ASP A 41 -15.74 -5.24 12.66
N ASP A 42 -16.47 -5.90 11.76
CA ASP A 42 -15.95 -6.98 10.91
C ASP A 42 -14.90 -6.45 9.92
N VAL A 43 -15.20 -5.33 9.25
CA VAL A 43 -14.28 -4.69 8.29
C VAL A 43 -13.02 -4.18 8.99
N ILE A 44 -13.16 -3.55 10.17
CA ILE A 44 -12.01 -3.08 10.97
C ILE A 44 -11.14 -4.27 11.42
N THR A 45 -11.76 -5.36 11.85
CA THR A 45 -11.05 -6.57 12.28
C THR A 45 -10.25 -7.17 11.14
N ALA A 46 -10.88 -7.36 9.97
CA ALA A 46 -10.22 -7.86 8.77
C ALA A 46 -9.06 -6.94 8.33
N PHE A 47 -9.28 -5.62 8.33
CA PHE A 47 -8.27 -4.64 7.94
C PHE A 47 -7.07 -4.64 8.87
N THR A 48 -7.31 -4.62 10.18
CA THR A 48 -6.23 -4.61 11.19
C THR A 48 -5.39 -5.89 11.13
N LYS A 49 -6.01 -7.03 10.77
CA LYS A 49 -5.30 -8.28 10.53
C LYS A 49 -4.44 -8.24 9.27
N ALA A 50 -4.97 -7.67 8.18
CA ALA A 50 -4.28 -7.56 6.90
C ALA A 50 -3.15 -6.51 6.91
N TYR A 51 -3.37 -5.41 7.63
CA TYR A 51 -2.53 -4.21 7.67
C TYR A 51 -2.28 -3.75 9.13
N PRO A 52 -1.63 -4.56 9.98
CA PRO A 52 -1.42 -4.23 11.40
C PRO A 52 -0.60 -2.95 11.64
N GLU A 53 0.14 -2.51 10.62
CA GLU A 53 0.94 -1.29 10.62
C GLU A 53 0.18 -0.02 10.21
N LYS A 54 -1.05 -0.13 9.71
CA LYS A 54 -1.81 0.96 9.08
C LYS A 54 -2.86 1.56 10.00
N ASN A 55 -3.21 2.82 9.76
CA ASN A 55 -4.31 3.45 10.46
C ASN A 55 -5.63 2.94 9.89
N VAL A 56 -6.59 2.59 10.75
CA VAL A 56 -7.90 2.07 10.33
C VAL A 56 -8.67 3.05 9.44
N LEU A 57 -8.45 4.36 9.55
CA LEU A 57 -9.04 5.36 8.63
C LEU A 57 -8.63 5.15 7.17
N GLU A 58 -7.52 4.45 6.89
CA GLU A 58 -7.10 4.14 5.53
C GLU A 58 -8.11 3.24 4.80
N LEU A 59 -9.01 2.55 5.52
CA LEU A 59 -10.19 1.87 4.96
C LEU A 59 -11.02 2.80 4.06
N LEU A 60 -11.11 4.08 4.41
CA LEU A 60 -11.87 5.08 3.65
C LEU A 60 -11.22 5.39 2.28
N SER A 61 -9.97 4.99 2.09
CA SER A 61 -9.19 5.17 0.86
C SER A 61 -8.73 3.86 0.24
N ILE A 62 -9.22 2.72 0.71
CA ILE A 62 -8.78 1.42 0.21
C ILE A 62 -9.17 1.26 -1.26
N ASP A 63 -8.23 0.81 -2.09
CA ASP A 63 -8.47 0.62 -3.51
C ASP A 63 -9.36 -0.61 -3.75
N ARG A 64 -10.63 -0.33 -4.06
CA ARG A 64 -11.62 -1.33 -4.46
C ARG A 64 -11.72 -1.48 -5.98
N ALA A 65 -11.10 -0.59 -6.74
CA ALA A 65 -11.23 -0.55 -8.18
C ALA A 65 -10.22 -1.48 -8.85
N MET A 66 -8.93 -1.37 -8.49
CA MET A 66 -7.86 -2.08 -9.19
C MET A 66 -7.44 -3.36 -8.49
N ARG A 67 -7.38 -3.38 -7.15
CA ARG A 67 -6.85 -4.54 -6.39
C ARG A 67 -7.60 -5.84 -6.71
N GLU A 68 -8.91 -5.87 -6.54
CA GLU A 68 -9.68 -7.10 -6.80
C GLU A 68 -9.61 -7.55 -8.26
N ALA A 69 -9.68 -6.59 -9.19
CA ALA A 69 -9.56 -6.88 -10.62
C ALA A 69 -8.19 -7.48 -10.96
N SER A 70 -7.12 -6.93 -10.39
CA SER A 70 -5.74 -7.40 -10.57
C SER A 70 -5.55 -8.83 -10.02
N VAL A 71 -6.09 -9.11 -8.83
CA VAL A 71 -6.08 -10.47 -8.25
C VAL A 71 -6.83 -11.46 -9.15
N ARG A 72 -8.02 -11.10 -9.63
CA ARG A 72 -8.80 -11.96 -10.54
C ARG A 72 -8.04 -12.26 -11.83
N VAL A 73 -7.49 -11.24 -12.48
CA VAL A 73 -6.72 -11.41 -13.72
C VAL A 73 -5.48 -12.27 -13.49
N ALA A 74 -4.75 -12.06 -12.40
CA ALA A 74 -3.57 -12.87 -12.06
C ALA A 74 -3.93 -14.35 -11.84
N LYS A 75 -5.00 -14.64 -11.10
CA LYS A 75 -5.49 -16.03 -10.91
C LYS A 75 -5.89 -16.68 -12.23
N LEU A 76 -6.63 -15.97 -13.09
CA LEU A 76 -7.02 -16.47 -14.42
C LEU A 76 -5.79 -16.75 -15.30
N PHE A 77 -4.78 -15.88 -15.26
CA PHE A 77 -3.53 -16.09 -15.99
C PHE A 77 -2.77 -17.33 -15.49
N ALA A 78 -2.72 -17.52 -14.17
CA ALA A 78 -2.11 -18.69 -13.53
C ALA A 78 -2.84 -20.00 -13.89
N GLN A 79 -4.18 -20.00 -13.94
CA GLN A 79 -4.97 -21.15 -14.41
C GLN A 79 -4.64 -21.53 -15.86
N GLY A 80 -4.30 -20.53 -16.69
CA GLY A 80 -3.81 -20.72 -18.06
C GLY A 80 -2.35 -21.17 -18.17
N SER A 81 -1.72 -21.62 -17.08
CA SER A 81 -0.29 -21.95 -16.99
C SER A 81 0.67 -20.75 -17.18
N GLY A 82 0.15 -19.51 -17.12
CA GLY A 82 0.98 -18.30 -17.08
C GLY A 82 1.57 -18.05 -15.69
N LYS A 83 2.61 -17.20 -15.62
CA LYS A 83 3.17 -16.70 -14.35
C LYS A 83 2.76 -15.25 -14.16
N ALA A 84 2.04 -14.96 -13.08
CA ALA A 84 1.70 -13.60 -12.66
C ALA A 84 2.35 -13.28 -11.32
N TYR A 85 2.75 -12.03 -11.14
CA TYR A 85 3.37 -11.52 -9.92
C TYR A 85 2.66 -10.23 -9.52
N LEU A 86 2.21 -10.14 -8.27
CA LEU A 86 1.49 -8.98 -7.78
C LEU A 86 2.29 -8.25 -6.71
N TYR A 87 2.23 -6.92 -6.75
CA TYR A 87 2.61 -6.06 -5.64
C TYR A 87 1.45 -5.14 -5.27
N ASN A 88 1.53 -4.57 -4.07
CA ASN A 88 0.70 -3.48 -3.61
C ASN A 88 1.61 -2.40 -3.01
N PHE A 89 1.57 -1.19 -3.56
CA PHE A 89 2.35 -0.06 -3.05
C PHE A 89 1.55 0.63 -1.95
N ILE A 90 1.82 0.24 -0.71
CA ILE A 90 1.03 0.66 0.47
C ILE A 90 1.74 1.76 1.27
N PHE A 91 2.74 2.40 0.66
CA PHE A 91 3.59 3.37 1.33
C PHE A 91 2.79 4.59 1.82
N GLU A 92 3.08 5.00 3.06
CA GLU A 92 2.54 6.22 3.65
C GLU A 92 3.55 7.36 3.52
N PHE A 93 3.18 8.38 2.75
CA PHE A 93 4.03 9.53 2.52
C PHE A 93 4.05 10.47 3.73
N PRO A 94 5.22 11.00 4.12
CA PRO A 94 5.38 11.84 5.31
C PRO A 94 4.91 13.29 5.09
N PHE A 95 3.82 13.48 4.36
CA PHE A 95 3.15 14.77 4.17
C PHE A 95 1.63 14.60 4.20
N HIS A 96 0.91 15.70 4.39
CA HIS A 96 -0.56 15.71 4.53
C HIS A 96 -1.08 14.67 5.54
N HIS A 97 -0.46 14.63 6.72
CA HIS A 97 -0.86 13.75 7.82
C HIS A 97 -0.80 12.25 7.52
N GLY A 98 0.27 11.81 6.83
CA GLY A 98 0.43 10.40 6.49
C GLY A 98 -0.42 10.03 5.29
N LYS A 99 -0.23 10.74 4.17
CA LYS A 99 -1.01 10.49 2.97
C LYS A 99 -0.70 9.10 2.43
N THR A 100 -1.73 8.27 2.31
CA THR A 100 -1.65 6.97 1.64
C THR A 100 -1.23 7.13 0.18
N ALA A 101 -0.52 6.13 -0.35
CA ALA A 101 -0.16 6.07 -1.76
C ALA A 101 -1.40 6.28 -2.65
N TRP A 102 -1.37 7.33 -3.46
CA TRP A 102 -2.43 7.63 -4.42
C TRP A 102 -2.13 6.97 -5.77
N ARG A 103 -3.11 6.98 -6.66
CA ARG A 103 -2.94 6.51 -8.04
C ARG A 103 -1.73 7.21 -8.70
N CYS A 104 -0.83 6.43 -9.28
CA CYS A 104 0.42 6.86 -9.92
C CYS A 104 1.57 7.23 -8.97
N ALA A 105 1.40 7.12 -7.64
CA ALA A 105 2.46 7.44 -6.67
C ALA A 105 3.67 6.49 -6.75
N ASP A 106 3.48 5.31 -7.31
CA ASP A 106 4.46 4.25 -7.53
C ASP A 106 5.32 4.44 -8.80
N ILE A 107 4.85 5.23 -9.77
CA ILE A 107 5.52 5.43 -11.07
C ILE A 107 6.98 5.91 -10.91
N PRO A 108 7.31 6.90 -10.06
CA PRO A 108 8.69 7.38 -9.95
C PRO A 108 9.65 6.27 -9.49
N PHE A 109 9.21 5.45 -8.54
CA PHE A 109 9.98 4.29 -8.05
C PHE A 109 10.14 3.22 -9.14
N PHE A 110 9.08 2.96 -9.90
CA PHE A 110 9.09 1.98 -10.98
C PHE A 110 10.04 2.35 -12.12
N PHE A 111 10.33 3.63 -12.32
CA PHE A 111 11.21 4.13 -13.38
C PHE A 111 12.62 4.52 -12.91
N GLY A 112 12.94 4.41 -11.61
CA GLY A 112 14.22 4.90 -11.09
C GLY A 112 14.34 6.43 -11.16
N ASN A 113 13.22 7.14 -10.97
CA ASN A 113 13.08 8.58 -11.19
C ASN A 113 12.57 9.32 -9.94
N THR A 114 12.77 8.76 -8.74
CA THR A 114 12.30 9.40 -7.50
C THR A 114 12.89 10.81 -7.31
N GLU A 115 14.11 11.03 -7.80
CA GLU A 115 14.77 12.34 -7.82
C GLU A 115 14.05 13.43 -8.63
N LEU A 116 13.20 13.04 -9.59
CA LEU A 116 12.45 13.96 -10.44
C LEU A 116 11.10 14.38 -9.84
N VAL A 117 10.68 13.75 -8.74
CA VAL A 117 9.36 13.95 -8.13
C VAL A 117 9.51 14.32 -6.67
N GLU A 118 9.21 15.58 -6.35
CA GLU A 118 9.42 16.18 -5.01
C GLU A 118 8.81 15.35 -3.87
N SER A 119 7.62 14.78 -4.07
CA SER A 119 6.95 13.95 -3.06
C SER A 119 7.71 12.67 -2.69
N CYS A 120 8.65 12.24 -3.53
CA CYS A 120 9.49 11.06 -3.29
C CYS A 120 10.78 11.41 -2.53
N GLY A 121 11.07 12.68 -2.24
CA GLY A 121 12.28 13.14 -1.53
C GLY A 121 12.32 12.75 -0.04
N ILE A 122 12.25 11.46 0.26
CA ILE A 122 12.13 10.91 1.62
C ILE A 122 13.46 10.24 1.98
N PRO A 123 14.25 10.84 2.89
CA PRO A 123 15.59 10.35 3.21
C PRO A 123 15.59 8.86 3.61
N GLU A 124 16.56 8.11 3.09
CA GLU A 124 16.83 6.68 3.35
C GLU A 124 15.73 5.69 2.92
N VAL A 125 14.52 6.16 2.62
CA VAL A 125 13.38 5.32 2.23
C VAL A 125 13.19 5.31 0.71
N ALA A 126 13.39 6.46 0.06
CA ALA A 126 13.17 6.60 -1.37
C ALA A 126 14.10 5.71 -2.18
N GLU A 127 15.41 5.79 -1.91
CA GLU A 127 16.46 4.98 -2.54
C GLU A 127 16.22 3.49 -2.32
N LYS A 128 15.90 3.08 -1.09
CA LYS A 128 15.58 1.67 -0.78
C LYS A 128 14.38 1.16 -1.59
N LEU A 129 13.27 1.89 -1.59
CA LEU A 129 12.05 1.47 -2.31
C LEU A 129 12.27 1.49 -3.82
N GLU A 130 13.03 2.46 -4.32
CA GLU A 130 13.41 2.52 -5.73
C GLU A 130 14.25 1.29 -6.11
N ASP A 131 15.28 0.96 -5.35
CA ASP A 131 16.11 -0.24 -5.56
C ASP A 131 15.28 -1.53 -5.54
N GLU A 132 14.34 -1.65 -4.61
CA GLU A 132 13.45 -2.82 -4.50
C GLU A 132 12.51 -2.93 -5.72
N ILE A 133 11.82 -1.84 -6.09
CA ILE A 133 10.80 -1.84 -7.14
C ILE A 133 11.45 -1.88 -8.53
N PHE A 134 12.39 -0.97 -8.80
CA PHE A 134 13.09 -0.89 -10.08
C PHE A 134 13.99 -2.11 -10.28
N GLY A 135 14.68 -2.57 -9.23
CA GLY A 135 15.49 -3.78 -9.29
C GLY A 135 14.66 -5.02 -9.64
N ALA A 136 13.48 -5.18 -9.03
CA ALA A 136 12.56 -6.28 -9.36
C ALA A 136 12.07 -6.20 -10.81
N LEU A 137 11.77 -5.00 -11.32
CA LEU A 137 11.39 -4.80 -12.72
C LEU A 137 12.51 -5.20 -13.68
N LEU A 138 13.75 -4.77 -13.41
CA LEU A 138 14.91 -5.13 -14.22
C LEU A 138 15.17 -6.63 -14.20
N HIS A 139 15.01 -7.27 -13.04
CA HIS A 139 15.16 -8.72 -12.93
C HIS A 139 14.08 -9.44 -13.74
N PHE A 140 12.82 -9.03 -13.62
CA PHE A 140 11.70 -9.56 -14.40
C PHE A 140 11.91 -9.41 -15.91
N ALA A 141 12.35 -8.24 -16.36
CA ALA A 141 12.62 -7.99 -17.78
C ALA A 141 13.72 -8.90 -18.34
N ARG A 142 14.68 -9.33 -17.50
CA ARG A 142 15.80 -10.18 -17.90
C ARG A 142 15.47 -11.68 -17.83
N THR A 143 14.75 -12.11 -16.81
CA THR A 143 14.60 -13.54 -16.45
C THR A 143 13.16 -14.04 -16.56
N GLY A 144 12.17 -13.14 -16.61
CA GLY A 144 10.76 -13.46 -16.49
C GLY A 144 10.28 -13.65 -15.04
N GLU A 145 11.14 -13.43 -14.04
CA GLU A 145 10.81 -13.57 -12.61
C GLU A 145 11.32 -12.34 -11.84
N PRO A 146 10.50 -11.66 -11.00
CA PRO A 146 10.93 -10.43 -10.33
C PRO A 146 11.67 -10.68 -9.00
N GLY A 147 11.59 -11.90 -8.46
CA GLY A 147 12.17 -12.24 -7.16
C GLY A 147 13.69 -12.20 -7.14
N THR A 148 14.25 -11.79 -6.01
CA THR A 148 15.71 -11.81 -5.73
C THR A 148 16.00 -12.72 -4.53
N GLU A 149 17.27 -13.00 -4.23
CA GLU A 149 17.64 -13.75 -3.03
C GLU A 149 17.20 -13.05 -1.73
N ILE A 150 17.20 -11.71 -1.74
CA ILE A 150 16.85 -10.87 -0.58
C ILE A 150 15.33 -10.74 -0.44
N LEU A 151 14.62 -10.67 -1.56
CA LEU A 151 13.16 -10.56 -1.60
C LEU A 151 12.58 -11.62 -2.55
N PRO A 152 12.38 -12.86 -2.05
CA PRO A 152 11.75 -13.91 -2.83
C PRO A 152 10.35 -13.47 -3.26
N TRP A 153 10.00 -13.66 -4.53
CA TRP A 153 8.69 -13.26 -5.05
C TRP A 153 8.04 -14.42 -5.79
N PRO A 154 7.25 -15.25 -5.09
CA PRO A 154 6.60 -16.40 -5.69
C PRO A 154 5.52 -15.95 -6.70
N ALA A 155 5.31 -16.77 -7.73
CA ALA A 155 4.23 -16.55 -8.69
C ALA A 155 2.86 -16.89 -8.08
N VAL A 156 1.82 -16.20 -8.54
CA VAL A 156 0.43 -16.47 -8.17
C VAL A 156 0.00 -17.85 -8.66
N THR A 157 -0.76 -18.56 -7.81
CA THR A 157 -1.52 -19.77 -8.15
C THR A 157 -3.03 -19.51 -7.98
N PRO A 158 -3.91 -20.42 -8.44
CA PRO A 158 -5.35 -20.27 -8.20
C PRO A 158 -5.71 -20.22 -6.70
N GLU A 159 -4.96 -20.96 -5.87
CA GLU A 159 -5.19 -21.11 -4.43
C GLU A 159 -4.41 -20.08 -3.58
N ASP A 160 -3.31 -19.53 -4.09
CA ASP A 160 -2.42 -18.65 -3.34
C ASP A 160 -1.99 -17.42 -4.14
N VAL A 161 -2.18 -16.25 -3.55
CA VAL A 161 -1.84 -14.93 -4.11
C VAL A 161 -0.74 -14.28 -3.27
N PRO A 162 0.52 -14.71 -3.43
CA PRO A 162 1.65 -13.98 -2.89
C PRO A 162 1.69 -12.57 -3.50
N THR A 163 1.63 -11.57 -2.63
CA THR A 163 1.69 -10.16 -3.01
C THR A 163 2.82 -9.49 -2.24
N ILE A 164 3.73 -8.81 -2.92
CA ILE A 164 4.68 -7.93 -2.23
C ILE A 164 3.96 -6.66 -1.81
N THR A 165 3.93 -6.37 -0.52
CA THR A 165 3.53 -5.04 -0.03
C THR A 165 4.77 -4.17 0.07
N PHE A 166 4.93 -3.23 -0.86
CA PHE A 166 6.02 -2.25 -0.82
C PHE A 166 5.67 -1.13 0.15
N ASP A 167 6.55 -0.95 1.14
CA ASP A 167 6.44 0.07 2.20
C ASP A 167 7.84 0.28 2.81
N ARG A 168 7.94 1.04 3.91
CA ARG A 168 9.17 1.13 4.72
C ARG A 168 9.76 -0.25 5.03
N GLU A 169 8.90 -1.23 5.26
CA GLU A 169 9.26 -2.65 5.43
C GLU A 169 8.53 -3.51 4.40
N SER A 170 9.16 -3.69 3.24
CA SER A 170 8.66 -4.55 2.17
C SER A 170 8.69 -6.04 2.56
N ARG A 171 7.63 -6.76 2.19
CA ARG A 171 7.46 -8.18 2.50
C ARG A 171 6.45 -8.84 1.57
N VAL A 172 6.58 -10.15 1.39
CA VAL A 172 5.54 -10.97 0.75
C VAL A 172 4.43 -11.26 1.77
N ARG A 173 3.19 -11.09 1.34
CA ARG A 173 1.99 -11.45 2.09
C ARG A 173 1.08 -12.33 1.22
N HIS A 174 0.55 -13.41 1.79
CA HIS A 174 -0.26 -14.40 1.07
C HIS A 174 -1.74 -14.17 1.34
N ASN A 175 -2.54 -13.94 0.29
CA ASN A 175 -4.02 -13.79 0.37
C ASN A 175 -4.48 -12.80 1.47
N TYR A 176 -3.64 -11.83 1.79
CA TYR A 176 -3.69 -11.14 3.07
C TYR A 176 -4.87 -10.17 3.18
N ASP A 177 -5.38 -9.70 2.05
CA ASP A 177 -6.49 -8.76 1.91
C ASP A 177 -7.78 -9.41 1.35
N ASP A 178 -7.83 -10.75 1.25
CA ASP A 178 -9.02 -11.48 0.79
C ASP A 178 -10.20 -11.26 1.75
N GLU A 179 -9.95 -11.36 3.06
CA GLU A 179 -10.97 -11.15 4.10
C GLU A 179 -11.48 -9.71 4.10
N VAL A 180 -10.57 -8.73 3.94
CA VAL A 180 -10.93 -7.30 3.84
C VAL A 180 -11.88 -7.07 2.67
N SER A 181 -11.52 -7.60 1.50
CA SER A 181 -12.34 -7.47 0.29
C SER A 181 -13.70 -8.15 0.45
N ALA A 182 -13.73 -9.34 1.07
CA ALA A 182 -14.96 -10.08 1.34
C ALA A 182 -15.92 -9.31 2.27
N GLU A 183 -15.41 -8.74 3.37
CA GLU A 183 -16.24 -7.95 4.29
C GLU A 183 -16.76 -6.66 3.65
N ILE A 184 -15.90 -5.95 2.92
CA ILE A 184 -16.29 -4.73 2.21
C ILE A 184 -17.41 -5.01 1.18
N ASN A 185 -17.32 -6.12 0.46
CA ASN A 185 -18.29 -6.49 -0.57
C ASN A 185 -19.65 -6.96 -0.04
N LYS A 186 -19.79 -7.20 1.27
CA LYS A 186 -21.11 -7.41 1.89
C LYS A 186 -21.89 -6.11 2.01
N VAL A 187 -21.19 -4.96 2.05
CA VAL A 187 -21.77 -3.66 2.37
C VAL A 187 -21.87 -2.76 1.15
N LEU A 188 -20.76 -2.64 0.42
CA LEU A 188 -20.65 -1.69 -0.66
C LEU A 188 -20.90 -2.38 -2.01
N PRO A 189 -21.62 -1.73 -2.94
CA PRO A 189 -21.81 -2.30 -4.27
C PRO A 189 -20.45 -2.45 -4.98
N PRO A 190 -20.36 -3.34 -5.99
CA PRO A 190 -19.17 -3.43 -6.84
C PRO A 190 -18.77 -2.05 -7.36
N PHE A 191 -17.47 -1.79 -7.39
CA PHE A 191 -16.97 -0.52 -7.89
C PHE A 191 -17.43 -0.26 -9.34
N SER A 192 -17.92 0.95 -9.60
CA SER A 192 -18.42 1.39 -10.90
C SER A 192 -17.80 2.74 -11.27
N PHE A 193 -17.07 2.77 -12.39
CA PHE A 193 -16.57 4.03 -12.95
C PHE A 193 -17.70 4.96 -13.41
N ALA A 194 -18.85 4.40 -13.80
CA ALA A 194 -20.02 5.19 -14.16
C ALA A 194 -20.57 5.94 -12.95
N ASP A 195 -20.58 5.30 -11.78
CA ASP A 195 -21.10 5.90 -10.55
C ASP A 195 -20.15 7.00 -10.05
N MET A 196 -18.83 6.83 -10.22
CA MET A 196 -17.85 7.88 -9.93
C MET A 196 -17.92 9.10 -10.86
N THR A 197 -18.43 8.94 -12.07
CA THR A 197 -18.51 10.02 -13.08
C THR A 197 -19.92 10.60 -13.20
N GLY A 198 -20.92 9.98 -12.56
CA GLY A 198 -22.31 10.42 -12.52
C GLY A 198 -22.62 11.43 -11.41
N GLU A 199 -21.72 11.61 -10.44
CA GLU A 199 -21.73 12.80 -9.60
C GLU A 199 -21.10 13.93 -10.40
N ASP A 200 -21.86 15.01 -10.65
CA ASP A 200 -21.40 16.23 -11.33
C ASP A 200 -20.12 16.76 -10.66
N ILE A 201 -18.95 16.36 -11.17
CA ILE A 201 -17.68 17.03 -10.89
C ILE A 201 -17.68 18.28 -11.77
N GLN A 202 -18.49 19.27 -11.40
CA GLN A 202 -18.37 20.62 -11.93
C GLN A 202 -17.04 21.21 -11.47
N HIS A 203 -16.21 21.54 -12.45
CA HIS A 203 -15.04 22.40 -12.35
C HIS A 203 -15.36 23.76 -11.72
#